data_AF-A0A6N0HWP2-F1
#
_entry.id   AF-A0A6N0HWP2-F1
#
_cell.length_a   1.000
_cell.length_b   1.000
_cell.length_c   1.000
_cell.angle_alpha   90.00
_cell.angle_beta   90.00
_cell.angle_gamma   90.00
#
_symmetry.space_group_name_H-M   'P 1'
#
loop_
_entity.id
_entity.type
_entity.pdbx_description
1 polymer ?
#
loop_
_entity_poly.entity_id
_entity_poly.type
_entity_poly.pdbx_seq_one_letter_code
_entity_poly.pdbx_strand_id
1 'polypeptide(L)'
;MPNLVEVGHLNADRFVRIAEIYRTETMVPPDAELGHIVYSDYLNIDSEIPQWVVWLVSGSILLLLVAFGLVLVVRQLRALVEKRADELKQAHNKLQRYIDILDRYIITSSTDLNGRFTYASEAFSQISKYSTQELLTQPHNIIRHPDMSDKVYSEMWRAIEQGNSWCGEILNRAKDGSGYWVEANVEADLNEHGEIIGYTAIQQNITDKKQIEELSSTDYLTGLYNRKK
;
A
#
# COMPACT_ATOMS: atom_id res chain seq x y z
N MET A 1 3.00 -56.85 -56.33
CA MET A 1 4.33 -56.25 -56.58
C MET A 1 5.26 -56.80 -55.51
N PRO A 2 6.34 -57.52 -55.85
CA PRO A 2 7.14 -58.24 -54.86
C PRO A 2 8.02 -57.26 -54.06
N ASN A 3 8.25 -57.63 -52.80
CA ASN A 3 9.01 -56.94 -51.75
C ASN A 3 10.25 -56.18 -52.27
N LEU A 4 10.24 -54.85 -52.15
CA LEU A 4 11.48 -54.08 -52.12
C LEU A 4 12.12 -54.25 -50.73
N VAL A 5 13.32 -54.81 -50.71
CA VAL A 5 14.19 -54.78 -49.52
C VAL A 5 14.85 -53.41 -49.49
N GLU A 6 14.69 -52.70 -48.37
CA GLU A 6 15.32 -51.40 -48.17
C GLU A 6 16.85 -51.59 -48.14
N VAL A 7 17.53 -51.10 -49.18
CA VAL A 7 18.99 -51.26 -49.26
C VAL A 7 19.63 -50.20 -48.37
N GLY A 8 20.03 -50.60 -47.16
CA GLY A 8 20.75 -49.75 -46.24
C GLY A 8 22.01 -49.14 -46.89
N HIS A 9 22.31 -47.89 -46.51
CA HIS A 9 23.40 -47.02 -46.99
C HIS A 9 24.32 -47.65 -48.05
N LEU A 10 23.92 -47.50 -49.32
CA LEU A 10 24.72 -47.89 -50.47
C LEU A 10 25.72 -46.77 -50.79
N ASN A 11 27.01 -47.08 -50.71
CA ASN A 11 28.06 -46.23 -51.26
C ASN A 11 28.17 -46.49 -52.77
N ALA A 12 27.96 -45.46 -53.61
CA ALA A 12 28.01 -45.54 -55.07
C ALA A 12 29.32 -46.15 -55.59
N ASP A 13 30.44 -45.90 -54.91
CA ASP A 13 31.77 -46.43 -55.27
C ASP A 13 31.85 -47.96 -55.19
N ARG A 14 30.95 -48.60 -54.41
CA ARG A 14 30.91 -50.05 -54.26
C ARG A 14 30.37 -50.74 -55.51
N PHE A 15 29.37 -50.14 -56.17
CA PHE A 15 28.78 -50.72 -57.39
C PHE A 15 29.69 -50.57 -58.59
N VAL A 16 30.41 -49.46 -58.70
CA VAL A 16 31.44 -49.27 -59.75
C VAL A 16 32.50 -50.35 -59.61
N ARG A 17 32.99 -50.60 -58.39
CA ARG A 17 33.95 -51.68 -58.12
C ARG A 17 33.42 -53.08 -58.44
N ILE A 18 32.17 -53.36 -58.08
CA ILE A 18 31.53 -54.64 -58.43
C ILE A 18 31.43 -54.77 -59.94
N ALA A 19 30.89 -53.78 -60.65
CA ALA A 19 30.76 -53.83 -62.11
C ALA A 19 32.11 -53.98 -62.83
N GLU A 20 33.17 -53.39 -62.27
CA GLU A 20 34.54 -53.53 -62.76
C GLU A 20 35.09 -54.96 -62.56
N ILE A 21 34.82 -55.60 -61.42
CA ILE A 21 35.15 -57.01 -61.18
C ILE A 21 34.46 -57.93 -62.20
N TYR A 22 33.18 -57.71 -62.49
CA TYR A 22 32.43 -58.51 -63.47
C TYR A 22 32.91 -58.30 -64.91
N ARG A 23 33.52 -57.15 -65.22
CA ARG A 23 34.19 -56.89 -66.50
C ARG A 23 35.48 -57.72 -66.64
N THR A 24 36.25 -57.87 -65.56
CA THR A 24 37.44 -58.76 -65.54
C THR A 24 37.09 -60.23 -65.78
N GLU A 25 35.91 -60.67 -65.33
CA GLU A 25 35.44 -62.06 -65.48
C GLU A 25 34.69 -62.31 -66.81
N THR A 26 34.77 -61.38 -67.79
CA THR A 26 34.10 -61.47 -69.12
C THR A 26 32.57 -61.60 -69.08
N MET A 27 31.93 -61.26 -67.96
CA MET A 27 30.47 -61.32 -67.81
C MET A 27 29.76 -60.04 -68.28
N VAL A 28 30.51 -58.99 -68.60
CA VAL A 28 30.00 -57.71 -69.13
C VAL A 28 30.88 -57.27 -70.31
N PRO A 29 30.30 -56.79 -71.43
CA PRO A 29 31.06 -56.32 -72.58
C PRO A 29 32.08 -55.22 -72.22
N PRO A 30 33.28 -55.20 -72.82
CA PRO A 30 34.35 -54.26 -72.47
C PRO A 30 33.96 -52.79 -72.71
N ASP A 31 33.05 -52.56 -73.64
CA ASP A 31 32.55 -51.28 -74.13
C ASP A 31 31.26 -50.80 -73.44
N ALA A 32 30.74 -51.56 -72.46
CA ALA A 32 29.54 -51.16 -71.73
C ALA A 32 29.76 -49.89 -70.90
N GLU A 33 29.03 -48.81 -71.18
CA GLU A 33 29.06 -47.57 -70.39
C GLU A 33 28.36 -47.78 -69.04
N LEU A 34 29.15 -47.91 -67.97
CA LEU A 34 28.67 -48.06 -66.59
C LEU A 34 28.38 -46.71 -65.89
N GLY A 35 28.50 -45.59 -66.62
CA GLY A 35 28.44 -44.23 -66.07
C GLY A 35 27.04 -43.62 -65.95
N HIS A 36 25.99 -44.28 -66.45
CA HIS A 36 24.64 -43.68 -66.55
C HIS A 36 23.67 -44.06 -65.44
N ILE A 37 24.10 -44.77 -64.38
CA ILE A 37 23.24 -44.99 -63.21
C ILE A 37 23.32 -43.74 -62.32
N VAL A 38 22.51 -42.74 -62.69
CA VAL A 38 22.38 -41.48 -61.97
C VAL A 38 21.50 -41.70 -60.74
N TYR A 39 22.13 -41.99 -59.60
CA TYR A 39 21.44 -42.17 -58.31
C TYR A 39 20.80 -40.87 -57.78
N SER A 40 21.13 -39.71 -58.35
CA SER A 40 20.54 -38.44 -57.92
C SER A 40 19.03 -38.41 -58.13
N ASP A 41 18.48 -39.13 -59.11
CA ASP A 41 17.03 -39.17 -59.35
C ASP A 41 16.25 -39.88 -58.22
N TYR A 42 16.92 -40.70 -57.42
CA TYR A 42 16.33 -41.41 -56.27
C TYR A 42 16.74 -40.79 -54.92
N LEU A 43 17.81 -40.01 -54.89
CA LEU A 43 18.26 -39.24 -53.72
C LEU A 43 17.60 -37.86 -53.65
N ASN A 44 17.18 -37.29 -54.78
CA ASN A 44 16.32 -36.11 -54.85
C ASN A 44 14.86 -36.53 -54.60
N ILE A 45 14.57 -36.93 -53.37
CA ILE A 45 13.24 -36.66 -52.83
C ILE A 45 13.24 -35.16 -52.55
N ASP A 46 12.90 -34.37 -53.58
CA ASP A 46 12.53 -32.96 -53.45
C ASP A 46 11.27 -32.92 -52.57
N SER A 47 11.47 -33.07 -51.27
CA SER A 47 10.45 -32.96 -50.25
C SER A 47 10.21 -31.47 -50.03
N GLU A 48 9.68 -30.82 -51.06
CA GLU A 48 9.16 -29.46 -50.95
C GLU A 48 8.11 -29.47 -49.85
N ILE A 49 8.44 -28.83 -48.72
CA ILE A 49 7.53 -28.73 -47.58
C ILE A 49 6.24 -28.08 -48.09
N PRO A 50 5.07 -28.73 -47.95
CA PRO A 50 3.82 -28.16 -48.43
C PRO A 50 3.60 -26.78 -47.82
N GLN A 51 3.19 -25.79 -48.63
CA GLN A 51 3.02 -24.41 -48.18
C GLN A 51 2.11 -24.29 -46.96
N TRP A 52 1.08 -25.14 -46.83
CA TRP A 52 0.21 -25.16 -45.65
C TRP A 52 0.95 -25.47 -44.34
N VAL A 53 2.02 -26.27 -44.38
CA VAL A 53 2.87 -26.57 -43.21
C VAL A 53 3.63 -25.32 -42.80
N VAL A 54 4.18 -24.57 -43.76
CA VAL A 54 4.88 -23.31 -43.50
C VAL A 54 3.94 -22.31 -42.82
N TRP A 55 2.73 -22.11 -43.36
CA TRP A 55 1.72 -21.23 -42.76
C TRP A 55 1.29 -21.68 -41.36
N LEU A 56 1.15 -22.99 -41.12
CA LEU A 56 0.82 -23.55 -39.81
C LEU A 56 1.92 -23.27 -38.78
N VAL A 57 3.18 -23.51 -39.17
CA VAL A 57 4.34 -23.25 -38.31
C VAL A 57 4.47 -21.76 -38.00
N SER A 58 4.37 -20.89 -39.02
CA SER A 58 4.42 -19.43 -38.83
C SER A 58 3.28 -18.91 -37.94
N GLY A 59 2.06 -19.42 -38.12
CA GLY A 59 0.91 -19.07 -37.27
C GLY A 59 1.09 -19.54 -35.82
N SER A 60 1.67 -20.72 -35.63
CA SER A 60 1.98 -21.25 -34.29
C SER A 60 3.05 -20.42 -33.59
N ILE A 61 4.10 -20.01 -34.32
CA ILE A 61 5.13 -19.11 -33.79
C ILE A 61 4.52 -17.76 -33.41
N LEU A 62 3.66 -17.18 -34.26
CA LEU A 62 2.99 -15.93 -33.95
C LEU A 62 2.10 -16.04 -32.71
N LEU A 63 1.32 -17.12 -32.59
CA LEU A 63 0.50 -17.40 -31.40
C LEU A 63 1.36 -17.50 -30.14
N LEU A 64 2.50 -18.19 -30.20
CA LEU A 64 3.43 -18.30 -29.07
C LEU A 64 4.03 -16.94 -28.69
N LEU A 65 4.37 -16.09 -29.67
CA LEU A 65 4.86 -14.73 -29.41
C LEU A 65 3.80 -13.85 -28.75
N VAL A 66 2.55 -13.92 -29.23
CA VAL A 66 1.42 -13.18 -28.62
C VAL A 66 1.16 -13.69 -27.20
N ALA A 67 1.14 -15.01 -26.99
CA ALA A 67 0.96 -15.61 -25.67
C ALA A 67 2.09 -15.19 -24.72
N PHE A 68 3.33 -15.18 -25.18
CA PHE A 68 4.48 -14.72 -24.41
C PHE A 68 4.37 -13.22 -24.05
N GLY A 69 3.98 -12.38 -25.01
CA GLY A 69 3.72 -10.96 -24.77
C GLY A 69 2.62 -10.73 -23.74
N LEU A 70 1.51 -11.47 -23.83
CA LEU A 70 0.43 -11.44 -22.85
C LEU A 70 0.92 -11.82 -21.45
N VAL A 71 1.73 -12.88 -21.33
CA VAL A 71 2.33 -13.28 -20.05
C VAL A 71 3.20 -12.16 -19.48
N LEU A 72 4.02 -11.50 -20.30
CA LEU A 72 4.84 -10.37 -19.84
C LEU A 72 3.98 -9.19 -19.34
N VAL A 73 2.94 -8.82 -20.08
CA VAL A 73 2.01 -7.74 -19.66
C VAL A 73 1.32 -8.10 -18.35
N VAL A 74 0.81 -9.33 -18.22
CA VAL A 74 0.19 -9.79 -16.97
C VAL A 74 1.18 -9.74 -15.81
N ARG A 75 2.45 -10.12 -16.02
CA ARG A 75 3.49 -10.03 -14.98
C ARG A 75 3.78 -8.59 -14.59
N GLN A 76 3.88 -7.67 -15.56
CA GLN A 76 4.09 -6.25 -15.28
C GLN A 76 2.91 -5.63 -14.52
N LEU A 77 1.68 -5.94 -14.93
CA LEU A 77 0.47 -5.47 -14.25
C LEU A 77 0.41 -5.99 -12.80
N ARG A 78 0.71 -7.27 -12.57
CA ARG A 78 0.78 -7.84 -11.22
C ARG A 78 1.82 -7.13 -10.36
N ALA A 79 3.04 -6.93 -10.89
CA ALA A 79 4.10 -6.23 -10.17
C ALA A 79 3.70 -4.77 -9.83
N LEU A 80 2.99 -4.09 -10.74
CA LEU A 80 2.50 -2.74 -10.50
C LEU A 80 1.42 -2.71 -9.40
N VAL A 81 0.47 -3.65 -9.44
CA VAL A 81 -0.59 -3.77 -8.43
C VAL A 81 0.02 -4.07 -7.05
N GLU A 82 0.96 -5.00 -6.97
CA GLU A 82 1.68 -5.32 -5.72
C GLU A 82 2.41 -4.09 -5.17
N LYS A 83 3.14 -3.35 -6.03
CA LYS A 83 3.83 -2.13 -5.63
C LYS A 83 2.87 -1.06 -5.07
N ARG A 84 1.73 -0.84 -5.74
CA ARG A 84 0.70 0.11 -5.27
C ARG A 84 0.05 -0.35 -3.96
N ALA A 85 -0.20 -1.65 -3.82
CA ALA A 85 -0.73 -2.22 -2.59
C ALA A 85 0.24 -2.02 -1.42
N ASP A 86 1.53 -2.20 -1.64
CA ASP A 86 2.58 -1.97 -0.64
C ASP A 86 2.71 -0.47 -0.30
N GLU A 87 2.71 0.43 -1.29
CA GLU A 87 2.71 1.88 -1.06
C GLU A 87 1.52 2.31 -0.20
N LEU A 88 0.32 1.83 -0.52
CA LEU A 88 -0.90 2.12 0.22
C LEU A 88 -0.83 1.58 1.65
N LYS A 89 -0.35 0.34 1.81
CA LYS A 89 -0.17 -0.30 3.12
C LYS A 89 0.83 0.47 3.98
N GLN A 90 1.95 0.91 3.39
CA GLN A 90 2.95 1.71 4.10
C GLN A 90 2.40 3.07 4.50
N ALA A 91 1.68 3.76 3.61
CA ALA A 91 1.04 5.03 3.91
C ALA A 91 0.03 4.89 5.05
N HIS A 92 -0.79 3.83 5.02
CA HIS A 92 -1.74 3.53 6.08
C HIS A 92 -1.04 3.27 7.43
N ASN A 93 -0.03 2.40 7.45
CA ASN A 93 0.74 2.10 8.67
C ASN A 93 1.43 3.35 9.23
N LYS A 94 1.93 4.21 8.36
CA LYS A 94 2.56 5.47 8.75
C LYS A 94 1.54 6.42 9.40
N LEU A 95 0.35 6.53 8.83
CA LEU A 95 -0.74 7.34 9.39
C LEU A 95 -1.21 6.81 10.74
N GLN A 96 -1.45 5.49 10.84
CA GLN A 96 -1.81 4.83 12.10
C GLN A 96 -0.78 5.10 13.20
N ARG A 97 0.51 4.98 12.86
CA ARG A 97 1.58 5.30 13.80
C ARG A 97 1.57 6.76 14.28
N TYR A 98 1.23 7.72 13.41
CA TYR A 98 1.07 9.11 13.84
C TYR A 98 -0.12 9.27 14.78
N ILE A 99 -1.27 8.70 14.44
CA ILE A 99 -2.47 8.72 15.29
C ILE A 99 -2.16 8.14 16.67
N ASP A 100 -1.51 6.98 16.75
CA ASP A 100 -1.11 6.35 18.02
C ASP A 100 -0.18 7.23 18.88
N ILE A 101 0.70 8.01 18.23
CA ILE A 101 1.58 8.95 18.95
C ILE A 101 0.76 10.14 19.46
N LEU A 102 -0.10 10.72 18.62
CA LEU A 102 -0.95 11.84 19.01
C LEU A 102 -1.89 11.43 20.16
N ASP A 103 -2.47 10.24 20.08
CA ASP A 103 -3.38 9.70 21.08
C ASP A 103 -2.70 9.59 22.47
N ARG A 104 -1.45 9.11 22.50
CA ARG A 104 -0.68 8.95 23.75
C ARG A 104 -0.18 10.25 24.38
N TYR A 105 0.11 11.28 23.59
CA TYR A 105 0.87 12.44 24.07
C TYR A 105 0.12 13.76 23.96
N ILE A 106 -0.91 13.86 23.12
CA ILE A 106 -1.68 15.10 22.94
C ILE A 106 -3.07 14.91 23.54
N ILE A 107 -3.42 15.80 24.47
CA ILE A 107 -4.73 15.80 25.11
C ILE A 107 -5.74 16.28 24.06
N THR A 108 -6.55 15.36 23.54
CA THR A 108 -7.56 15.67 22.54
C THR A 108 -8.89 15.00 22.89
N SER A 109 -9.97 15.66 22.51
CA SER A 109 -11.33 15.14 22.66
C SER A 109 -12.23 15.68 21.57
N SER A 110 -13.13 14.84 21.08
CA SER A 110 -14.18 15.24 20.14
C SER A 110 -15.55 14.95 20.74
N THR A 111 -16.52 15.76 20.36
CA THR A 111 -17.90 15.68 20.87
C THR A 111 -18.92 15.77 19.74
N ASP A 112 -20.11 15.23 19.99
CA ASP A 112 -21.27 15.48 19.15
C ASP A 112 -21.84 16.89 19.39
N LEU A 113 -22.89 17.25 18.64
CA LEU A 113 -23.61 18.53 18.80
C LEU A 113 -24.22 18.75 20.19
N ASN A 114 -24.41 17.67 20.97
CA ASN A 114 -24.94 17.74 22.34
C ASN A 114 -23.82 17.79 23.39
N GLY A 115 -22.55 17.88 22.98
CA GLY A 115 -21.39 17.90 23.87
C GLY A 115 -21.10 16.55 24.53
N ARG A 116 -21.53 15.43 23.95
CA ARG A 116 -21.16 14.07 24.40
C ARG A 116 -19.88 13.63 23.72
N PHE A 117 -18.97 12.99 24.45
CA PHE A 117 -17.73 12.49 23.86
C PHE A 117 -18.01 11.49 22.75
N THR A 118 -17.46 11.77 21.57
CA THR A 118 -17.37 10.82 20.45
C THR A 118 -15.99 10.18 20.39
N TYR A 119 -14.98 10.89 20.92
CA TYR A 119 -13.60 10.44 21.00
C TYR A 119 -12.87 11.14 22.15
N ALA A 120 -11.94 10.45 22.79
CA ALA A 120 -11.00 11.00 23.77
C ALA A 120 -9.68 10.24 23.67
N SER A 121 -8.57 10.97 23.61
CA SER A 121 -7.24 10.36 23.50
C SER A 121 -6.79 9.68 24.80
N GLU A 122 -5.82 8.76 24.72
CA GLU A 122 -5.20 8.17 25.91
C GLU A 122 -4.63 9.25 26.84
N ALA A 123 -4.00 10.30 26.31
CA ALA A 123 -3.52 11.43 27.10
C ALA A 123 -4.64 12.14 27.87
N PHE A 124 -5.82 12.31 27.25
CA PHE A 124 -6.99 12.89 27.92
C PHE A 124 -7.47 11.99 29.06
N SER A 125 -7.56 10.68 28.83
CA SER A 125 -7.94 9.70 29.86
C SER A 125 -6.94 9.70 31.03
N GLN A 126 -5.64 9.79 30.75
CA GLN A 126 -4.59 9.84 31.77
C GLN A 126 -4.69 11.08 32.67
N ILE A 127 -4.83 12.28 32.09
CA ILE A 127 -4.90 13.52 32.88
C ILE A 127 -6.22 13.67 33.63
N SER A 128 -7.34 13.30 33.01
CA SER A 128 -8.68 13.39 33.61
C SER A 128 -8.97 12.25 34.59
N LYS A 129 -8.18 11.18 34.56
CA LYS A 129 -8.33 9.94 35.35
C LYS A 129 -9.65 9.21 35.11
N TYR A 130 -10.31 9.50 34.00
CA TYR A 130 -11.43 8.71 33.50
C TYR A 130 -10.94 7.71 32.47
N SER A 131 -11.55 6.53 32.43
CA SER A 131 -11.31 5.60 31.32
C SER A 131 -12.00 6.09 30.06
N THR A 132 -11.45 5.74 28.89
CA THR A 132 -12.07 6.09 27.60
C THR A 132 -13.50 5.54 27.50
N GLN A 133 -13.78 4.33 28.00
CA GLN A 133 -15.16 3.80 28.00
C GLN A 133 -16.12 4.63 28.85
N GLU A 134 -15.67 5.13 30.01
CA GLU A 134 -16.50 6.01 30.85
C GLU A 134 -16.76 7.33 30.14
N LEU A 135 -15.73 7.95 29.57
CA LEU A 135 -15.86 9.23 28.86
C LEU A 135 -16.90 9.18 27.74
N LEU A 136 -16.88 8.13 26.91
CA LEU A 136 -17.84 7.97 25.80
C LEU A 136 -19.31 7.88 26.23
N THR A 137 -19.60 7.64 27.52
CA THR A 137 -20.97 7.60 28.04
C THR A 137 -21.41 8.92 28.69
N GLN A 138 -20.46 9.82 28.94
CA GLN A 138 -20.66 11.03 29.73
C GLN A 138 -20.70 12.28 28.83
N PRO A 139 -21.42 13.33 29.25
CA PRO A 139 -21.25 14.66 28.66
C PRO A 139 -19.86 15.24 29.01
N HIS A 140 -19.33 16.10 28.14
CA HIS A 140 -18.02 16.75 28.30
C HIS A 140 -17.90 17.55 29.59
N ASN A 141 -19.01 18.11 30.07
CA ASN A 141 -19.05 18.88 31.32
C ASN A 141 -18.71 18.09 32.60
N ILE A 142 -18.53 16.77 32.54
CA ILE A 142 -18.11 15.95 33.70
C ILE A 142 -16.77 16.42 34.28
N ILE A 143 -15.86 16.90 33.43
CA ILE A 143 -14.54 17.42 33.84
C ILE A 143 -14.57 18.90 34.23
N ARG A 144 -15.73 19.56 34.22
CA ARG A 144 -15.83 20.99 34.55
C ARG A 144 -15.52 21.23 36.03
N HIS A 145 -14.58 22.13 36.30
CA HIS A 145 -14.30 22.57 37.65
C HIS A 145 -15.37 23.57 38.14
N PRO A 146 -15.87 23.48 39.38
CA PRO A 146 -16.86 24.42 39.93
C PRO A 146 -16.37 25.87 39.97
N ASP A 147 -15.07 26.05 40.23
CA ASP A 147 -14.46 27.38 40.33
C ASP A 147 -14.20 28.04 38.96
N MET A 148 -14.47 27.34 37.86
CA MET A 148 -14.28 27.86 36.52
C MET A 148 -15.45 28.77 36.12
N SER A 149 -15.15 30.01 35.74
CA SER A 149 -16.16 31.02 35.40
C SER A 149 -16.99 30.65 34.17
N ASP A 150 -18.32 30.75 34.31
CA ASP A 150 -19.30 30.56 33.23
C ASP A 150 -19.05 31.48 32.03
N LYS A 151 -18.43 32.65 32.26
CA LYS A 151 -18.11 33.61 31.20
C LYS A 151 -17.16 33.03 30.16
N VAL A 152 -16.18 32.23 30.59
CA VAL A 152 -15.19 31.64 29.68
C VAL A 152 -15.86 30.65 28.73
N TYR A 153 -16.74 29.80 29.24
CA TYR A 153 -17.53 28.89 28.40
C TYR A 153 -18.51 29.63 27.50
N SER A 154 -19.12 30.71 27.97
CA SER A 154 -20.01 31.54 27.15
C SER A 154 -19.29 32.18 25.96
N GLU A 155 -18.05 32.66 26.18
CA GLU A 155 -17.19 33.18 25.13
C GLU A 155 -16.74 32.10 24.15
N MET A 156 -16.43 30.90 24.65
CA MET A 156 -16.12 29.72 23.85
C MET A 156 -17.27 29.34 22.93
N TRP A 157 -18.48 29.10 23.47
CA TRP A 157 -19.66 28.73 22.68
C TRP A 157 -19.97 29.77 21.61
N ARG A 158 -19.94 31.06 21.98
CA ARG A 158 -20.17 32.15 21.02
C ARG A 158 -19.17 32.13 19.86
N ALA A 159 -17.90 31.80 20.11
CA ALA A 159 -16.88 31.76 19.06
C ALA A 159 -17.09 30.56 18.13
N ILE A 160 -17.26 29.35 18.67
CA ILE A 160 -17.35 28.12 17.87
C ILE A 160 -18.68 27.98 17.13
N GLU A 161 -19.78 28.50 17.68
CA GLU A 161 -21.07 28.57 16.97
C GLU A 161 -21.05 29.55 15.79
N GLN A 162 -20.12 30.51 15.78
CA GLN A 162 -19.88 31.42 14.67
C GLN A 162 -18.89 30.86 13.64
N GLY A 163 -18.43 29.62 13.82
CA GLY A 163 -17.42 28.98 12.97
C GLY A 163 -15.99 29.47 13.20
N ASN A 164 -15.74 30.21 14.29
CA ASN A 164 -14.40 30.63 14.67
C ASN A 164 -13.78 29.62 15.64
N SER A 165 -12.45 29.48 15.62
CA SER A 165 -11.75 28.76 16.68
C SER A 165 -11.78 29.57 17.99
N TRP A 166 -11.81 28.86 19.12
CA TRP A 166 -11.67 29.47 20.43
C TRP A 166 -10.39 28.96 21.10
N CYS A 167 -9.62 29.88 21.68
CA CYS A 167 -8.43 29.55 22.46
C CYS A 167 -8.52 30.19 23.86
N GLY A 168 -8.20 29.43 24.90
CA GLY A 168 -8.15 29.96 26.26
C GLY A 168 -7.73 28.95 27.32
N GLU A 169 -7.49 29.44 28.53
CA GLU A 169 -7.13 28.62 29.68
C GLU A 169 -8.38 28.13 30.41
N ILE A 170 -8.44 26.83 30.72
CA ILE A 170 -9.55 26.19 31.45
C ILE A 170 -9.00 25.42 32.65
N LEU A 171 -9.64 25.62 33.81
CA LEU A 171 -9.47 24.75 34.97
C LEU A 171 -10.48 23.60 34.89
N ASN A 172 -9.96 22.38 34.83
CA ASN A 172 -10.74 21.15 34.83
C ASN A 172 -10.56 20.39 36.15
N ARG A 173 -11.48 19.47 36.43
CA ARG A 173 -11.47 18.59 37.59
C ARG A 173 -11.43 17.14 37.13
N ALA A 174 -10.41 16.41 37.57
CA ALA A 174 -10.25 14.98 37.32
C ALA A 174 -11.22 14.13 38.18
N LYS A 175 -11.33 12.84 37.85
CA LYS A 175 -12.23 11.88 38.53
C LYS A 175 -12.02 11.79 40.05
N ASP A 176 -10.79 11.93 40.50
CA ASP A 176 -10.42 11.90 41.92
C ASP A 176 -10.57 13.26 42.62
N GLY A 177 -11.07 14.28 41.91
CA GLY A 177 -11.28 15.62 42.42
C GLY A 177 -10.09 16.57 42.25
N SER A 178 -8.93 16.11 41.78
CA SER A 178 -7.79 17.01 41.57
C SER A 178 -8.06 17.99 40.42
N GLY A 179 -7.71 19.26 40.62
CA GLY A 179 -7.76 20.28 39.56
C GLY A 179 -6.55 20.22 38.64
N TYR A 180 -6.75 20.45 37.35
CA TYR A 180 -5.66 20.59 36.37
C TYR A 180 -5.99 21.71 35.37
N TRP A 181 -4.97 22.48 35.00
CA TRP A 181 -5.10 23.57 34.05
C TRP A 181 -4.70 23.13 32.64
N VAL A 182 -5.51 23.53 31.67
CA VAL A 182 -5.22 23.34 30.26
C VAL A 182 -5.30 24.66 29.51
N GLU A 183 -4.44 24.84 28.51
CA GLU A 183 -4.67 25.77 27.41
C GLU A 183 -5.34 24.98 26.29
N ALA A 184 -6.56 25.36 25.91
CA ALA A 184 -7.40 24.63 24.99
C ALA A 184 -7.63 25.44 23.71
N ASN A 185 -7.50 24.79 22.56
CA ASN A 185 -8.03 25.25 21.28
C ASN A 185 -9.23 24.37 20.89
N VAL A 186 -10.39 24.99 20.66
CA VAL A 186 -11.65 24.32 20.34
C VAL A 186 -12.14 24.80 18.99
N GLU A 187 -12.48 23.84 18.12
CA GLU A 187 -12.94 24.08 16.75
C GLU A 187 -14.22 23.29 16.47
N ALA A 188 -15.07 23.82 15.59
CA ALA A 188 -16.27 23.16 15.11
C ALA A 188 -15.91 22.22 13.95
N ASP A 189 -16.35 20.96 14.04
CA ASP A 189 -16.18 19.98 12.96
C ASP A 189 -17.28 20.21 11.91
N LEU A 190 -16.90 20.34 10.64
CA LEU A 190 -17.81 20.64 9.53
C LEU A 190 -17.97 19.43 8.60
N ASN A 191 -19.19 19.22 8.09
CA ASN A 191 -19.44 18.27 7.02
C ASN A 191 -19.15 18.86 5.62
N GLU A 192 -19.33 18.05 4.57
CA GLU A 192 -19.13 18.47 3.17
C GLU A 192 -20.04 19.65 2.72
N HIS A 193 -21.14 19.89 3.44
CA HIS A 193 -22.08 20.99 3.19
C HIS A 193 -21.79 22.24 4.04
N GLY A 194 -20.75 22.22 4.89
CA GLY A 194 -20.39 23.31 5.80
C GLY A 194 -21.24 23.38 7.07
N GLU A 195 -22.01 22.33 7.39
CA GLU A 195 -22.80 22.25 8.61
C GLU A 195 -21.96 21.68 9.75
N ILE A 196 -22.14 22.22 10.96
CA ILE A 196 -21.46 21.73 12.16
C ILE A 196 -22.01 20.34 12.50
N ILE A 197 -21.13 19.37 12.73
CA ILE A 197 -21.46 17.99 13.12
C ILE A 197 -20.93 17.61 14.51
N GLY A 198 -20.08 18.45 15.09
CA GLY A 198 -19.44 18.20 16.37
C GLY A 198 -18.41 19.26 16.70
N TYR A 199 -17.65 19.03 17.76
CA TYR A 199 -16.58 19.91 18.20
C TYR A 199 -15.37 19.10 18.61
N THR A 200 -14.19 19.56 18.20
CA THR A 200 -12.91 18.96 18.57
C THR A 200 -12.06 19.96 19.36
N ALA A 201 -11.47 19.48 20.45
CA ALA A 201 -10.60 20.26 21.31
C ALA A 201 -9.21 19.63 21.39
N ILE A 202 -8.18 20.44 21.20
CA ILE A 202 -6.78 20.11 21.44
C ILE A 202 -6.31 20.92 22.64
N GLN A 203 -5.64 20.26 23.58
CA GLN A 203 -5.29 20.84 24.87
C GLN A 203 -3.82 20.61 25.21
N GLN A 204 -3.22 21.60 25.83
CA GLN A 204 -1.90 21.51 26.45
C GLN A 204 -2.05 21.63 27.97
N ASN A 205 -1.44 20.70 28.71
CA ASN A 205 -1.38 20.82 30.17
C ASN A 205 -0.44 21.98 30.55
N ILE A 206 -0.98 22.95 31.29
CA ILE A 206 -0.25 24.12 31.80
C ILE A 206 -0.23 24.17 33.34
N THR A 207 -0.61 23.10 34.02
CA THR A 207 -0.71 23.05 35.49
C THR A 207 0.59 23.47 36.17
N ASP A 208 1.73 22.94 35.72
CA ASP A 208 3.05 23.30 36.27
C ASP A 208 3.38 24.77 36.03
N LYS A 209 3.01 25.31 34.85
CA LYS A 209 3.19 26.74 34.53
C LYS A 209 2.40 27.61 35.50
N LYS A 210 1.14 27.27 35.79
CA LYS A 210 0.30 28.02 36.74
C LYS A 210 0.83 27.94 38.16
N GLN A 211 1.33 26.78 38.59
CA GLN A 211 1.94 26.61 39.91
C GLN A 211 3.21 27.46 40.06
N ILE A 212 4.05 27.52 39.03
CA ILE A 212 5.26 28.37 39.02
C ILE A 212 4.87 29.86 39.06
N GLU A 213 3.85 30.27 38.30
CA GLU A 213 3.34 31.64 38.33
C GLU A 213 2.85 32.04 39.73
N GLU A 214 2.11 31.15 40.40
CA GLU A 214 1.60 31.38 41.75
C GLU A 214 2.74 31.51 42.78
N LEU A 215 3.73 30.60 42.73
CA LEU A 215 4.93 30.66 43.57
C LEU A 215 5.79 31.90 43.29
N SER A 216 5.84 32.37 42.03
CA SER A 216 6.55 33.62 41.71
C SER A 216 5.81 34.85 42.26
N SER A 217 4.48 34.76 42.36
CA SER A 217 3.61 35.83 42.83
C SER A 217 3.55 35.94 44.35
N THR A 218 3.96 34.91 45.09
CA THR A 218 3.91 34.85 46.55
C THR A 218 5.32 34.60 47.13
N ASP A 219 5.76 35.45 48.05
CA ASP A 219 7.03 35.25 48.75
C ASP A 219 6.87 34.09 49.75
N TYR A 220 7.64 33.02 49.57
CA TYR A 220 7.51 31.77 50.35
C TYR A 220 7.90 31.92 51.84
N LEU A 221 8.63 32.98 52.21
CA LEU A 221 9.05 33.24 53.58
C LEU A 221 8.02 34.09 54.35
N THR A 222 7.25 34.92 53.64
CA THR A 222 6.37 35.91 54.25
C THR A 222 4.90 35.71 53.95
N GLY A 223 4.54 34.89 52.95
CA GLY A 223 3.17 34.71 52.47
C GLY A 223 2.57 35.96 51.83
N LEU A 224 3.39 36.99 51.58
CA LEU A 224 2.97 38.25 50.97
C LEU A 224 3.11 38.17 49.45
N TYR A 225 2.22 38.86 48.74
CA TYR A 225 2.32 38.96 47.28
C TYR A 225 3.55 39.77 46.89
N ASN A 226 4.36 39.23 45.98
CA ASN A 226 5.47 39.92 45.35
C ASN A 226 4.95 41.13 44.58
N ARG A 227 5.55 42.29 44.81
CA ARG A 227 5.18 43.54 44.14
C ARG A 227 5.47 43.40 42.65
N LYS A 228 4.44 43.17 41.83
CA LYS A 228 4.55 43.23 40.36
C LYS A 228 5.08 44.61 39.97
N LYS A 229 6.20 44.64 39.22
CA LYS A 229 6.75 45.87 38.61
C LYS A 229 5.87 46.32 37.45
#